data_AF-A0A952SJD1-F1
#
_entry.id   AF-A0A952SJD1-F1
#
_cell.length_a   1.000
_cell.length_b   1.000
_cell.length_c   1.000
_cell.angle_alpha   90.00
_cell.angle_beta   90.00
_cell.angle_gamma   90.00
#
_symmetry.space_group_name_H-M   'P 1'
#
loop_
_entity.id
_entity.type
_entity.pdbx_description
1 polymer ?
#
loop_
_entity_poly.entity_id
_entity_poly.type
_entity_poly.pdbx_seq_one_letter_code
_entity_poly.pdbx_strand_id
1 'polypeptide(L)'
;MSEPWLTFAPLQPHWVLPKNLNLPFYFCEGISLRAIPEWVIDNTFVDKLRPALQDKLADGTRHCLAIEYEAAALGSPDTSSTRDPKLAIQETATIKIQFVNLALWLARPTSLSFKIVVHAVNHGTEWVTRQIQDFDIMCPLENCMPEALTESDLASAQNIFRNLSSTIDRTQFELPPVQHSELYSNKPGRLDSFSIG
;
A
#
# COMPACT_ATOMS: atom_id res chain seq x y z
N MET A 1 -15.74 -12.34 -15.94
CA MET A 1 -15.50 -11.02 -16.57
C MET A 1 -14.50 -10.30 -15.68
N SER A 2 -13.61 -9.49 -16.25
CA SER A 2 -12.69 -8.69 -15.44
C SER A 2 -13.46 -7.54 -14.79
N GLU A 3 -13.14 -7.25 -13.53
CA GLU A 3 -13.70 -6.13 -12.79
C GLU A 3 -12.61 -5.06 -12.56
N PRO A 4 -12.96 -3.79 -12.32
CA PRO A 4 -12.00 -2.77 -11.91
C PRO A 4 -11.54 -3.02 -10.47
N TRP A 5 -10.24 -2.96 -10.24
CA TRP A 5 -9.60 -3.08 -8.95
C TRP A 5 -8.78 -1.84 -8.63
N LEU A 6 -8.66 -1.58 -7.33
CA LEU A 6 -7.84 -0.53 -6.77
C LEU A 6 -6.98 -1.12 -5.66
N THR A 7 -5.67 -0.98 -5.81
CA THR A 7 -4.72 -1.21 -4.73
C THR A 7 -4.14 0.12 -4.29
N PHE A 8 -4.20 0.42 -2.99
CA PHE A 8 -3.70 1.68 -2.47
C PHE A 8 -3.08 1.56 -1.08
N ALA A 9 -2.10 2.41 -0.81
CA ALA A 9 -1.40 2.53 0.46
C ALA A 9 -1.61 3.92 1.04
N PRO A 10 -2.44 4.04 2.10
CA PRO A 10 -2.62 5.29 2.84
C PRO A 10 -1.31 5.77 3.45
N LEU A 11 -0.94 7.01 3.15
CA LEU A 11 0.28 7.64 3.65
C LEU A 11 0.05 8.19 5.05
N GLN A 12 1.04 8.02 5.93
CA GLN A 12 0.94 8.52 7.30
C GLN A 12 0.70 10.05 7.35
N PRO A 13 -0.09 10.54 8.33
CA PRO A 13 -0.63 11.91 8.34
C PRO A 13 0.40 12.99 8.66
N HIS A 14 1.56 12.64 9.23
CA HIS A 14 2.63 13.59 9.55
C HIS A 14 3.32 14.16 8.31
N TRP A 15 2.90 13.72 7.11
CA TRP A 15 3.49 14.16 5.87
C TRP A 15 2.78 15.39 5.28
N VAL A 16 3.58 16.40 4.90
CA VAL A 16 3.10 17.64 4.31
C VAL A 16 3.38 17.61 2.81
N LEU A 17 2.31 17.51 2.02
CA LEU A 17 2.36 17.73 0.58
C LEU A 17 2.58 19.22 0.27
N PRO A 18 3.31 19.55 -0.82
CA PRO A 18 3.36 20.93 -1.29
C PRO A 18 1.94 21.42 -1.59
N LYS A 19 1.57 22.58 -1.03
CA LYS A 19 0.20 23.14 -1.12
C LYS A 19 -0.29 23.33 -2.56
N ASN A 20 0.63 23.53 -3.49
CA ASN A 20 0.34 23.78 -4.90
C ASN A 20 0.42 22.51 -5.76
N LEU A 21 0.59 21.34 -5.15
CA LEU A 21 0.65 20.08 -5.88
C LEU A 21 -0.72 19.76 -6.49
N ASN A 22 -0.75 19.64 -7.82
CA ASN A 22 -1.92 19.14 -8.51
C ASN A 22 -2.05 17.63 -8.27
N LEU A 23 -3.14 17.21 -7.61
CA LEU A 23 -3.51 15.82 -7.43
C LEU A 23 -4.60 15.41 -8.43
N PRO A 24 -4.58 14.18 -8.96
CA PRO A 24 -3.55 13.15 -8.74
C PRO A 24 -2.22 13.48 -9.42
N PHE A 25 -1.11 13.25 -8.72
CA PHE A 25 0.23 13.27 -9.31
C PHE A 25 0.56 11.86 -9.80
N TYR A 26 0.79 11.72 -11.11
CA TYR A 26 1.07 10.42 -11.71
C TYR A 26 2.56 10.12 -11.75
N PHE A 27 2.93 8.96 -11.20
CA PHE A 27 4.20 8.32 -11.51
C PHE A 27 4.05 7.55 -12.84
N CYS A 28 5.04 6.73 -13.20
CA CYS A 28 4.86 5.81 -14.33
C CYS A 28 4.05 4.57 -13.93
N GLU A 29 3.66 3.77 -14.92
CA GLU A 29 2.98 2.47 -14.72
C GLU A 29 1.66 2.52 -13.95
N GLY A 30 0.91 3.62 -14.11
CA GLY A 30 -0.44 3.74 -13.54
C GLY A 30 -0.48 4.03 -12.04
N ILE A 31 0.67 4.22 -11.39
CA ILE A 31 0.72 4.60 -9.98
C ILE A 31 0.49 6.10 -9.85
N SER A 32 -0.31 6.49 -8.88
CA SER A 32 -0.62 7.88 -8.59
C SER A 32 -0.51 8.17 -7.09
N LEU A 33 -0.04 9.36 -6.76
CA LEU A 33 -0.26 9.99 -5.47
C LEU A 33 -1.56 10.78 -5.57
N ARG A 34 -2.53 10.50 -4.69
CA ARG A 34 -3.86 11.11 -4.73
C ARG A 34 -4.51 11.18 -3.35
N ALA A 35 -5.68 11.80 -3.26
CA ALA A 35 -6.50 11.77 -2.06
C ALA A 35 -7.00 10.33 -1.77
N ILE A 36 -7.25 10.03 -0.50
CA ILE A 36 -7.94 8.78 -0.12
C ILE A 36 -9.30 8.72 -0.84
N PRO A 37 -9.67 7.57 -1.44
CA PRO A 37 -10.95 7.45 -2.13
C PRO A 37 -12.13 7.77 -1.20
N GLU A 38 -13.11 8.54 -1.70
CA GLU A 38 -14.26 9.00 -0.89
C GLU A 38 -15.04 7.86 -0.26
N TRP A 39 -15.19 6.73 -0.98
CA TRP A 39 -15.89 5.53 -0.49
C TRP A 39 -15.25 4.89 0.76
N VAL A 40 -13.98 5.21 1.05
CA VAL A 40 -13.29 4.76 2.28
C VAL A 40 -13.75 5.59 3.48
N ILE A 41 -13.98 6.88 3.25
CA ILE A 41 -14.36 7.87 4.27
C ILE A 41 -15.86 7.81 4.54
N ASP A 42 -16.65 7.41 3.55
CA ASP A 42 -18.09 7.23 3.71
C ASP A 42 -18.41 6.16 4.77
N ASN A 43 -19.34 6.47 5.66
CA ASN A 43 -19.80 5.60 6.75
C ASN A 43 -20.88 4.61 6.29
N THR A 44 -21.29 4.65 5.02
CA THR A 44 -22.14 3.61 4.44
C THR A 44 -21.32 2.34 4.20
N PHE A 45 -21.41 1.39 5.12
CA PHE A 45 -20.64 0.15 5.06
C PHE A 45 -21.21 -0.83 4.05
N VAL A 46 -20.45 -1.07 2.98
CA VAL A 46 -20.77 -2.11 1.98
C VAL A 46 -20.09 -3.44 2.33
N ASP A 47 -19.02 -3.42 3.15
CA ASP A 47 -18.29 -4.64 3.52
C ASP A 47 -17.76 -4.66 4.96
N LYS A 48 -17.36 -5.86 5.39
CA LYS A 48 -16.94 -6.16 6.78
C LYS A 48 -15.56 -5.63 7.15
N LEU A 49 -14.69 -5.33 6.18
CA LEU A 49 -13.33 -4.84 6.41
C LEU A 49 -13.29 -3.31 6.49
N ARG A 50 -14.32 -2.64 5.97
CA ARG A 50 -14.45 -1.17 5.97
C ARG A 50 -14.27 -0.54 7.37
N PRO A 51 -14.87 -1.05 8.47
CA PRO A 51 -14.65 -0.48 9.80
C PRO A 51 -13.19 -0.58 10.23
N ALA A 52 -12.53 -1.73 10.02
CA ALA A 52 -11.12 -1.92 10.36
C ALA A 52 -10.19 -1.01 9.54
N LEU A 53 -10.54 -0.73 8.28
CA LEU A 53 -9.84 0.24 7.46
C LEU A 53 -10.00 1.67 8.02
N GLN A 54 -11.22 2.06 8.38
CA GLN A 54 -11.48 3.38 8.95
C GLN A 54 -10.75 3.60 10.29
N ASP A 55 -10.73 2.59 11.17
CA ASP A 55 -9.98 2.64 12.42
C ASP A 55 -8.49 2.92 12.17
N LYS A 56 -7.91 2.31 11.14
CA LYS A 56 -6.51 2.53 10.73
C LYS A 56 -6.27 3.91 10.10
N LEU A 57 -7.32 4.62 9.67
CA LEU A 57 -7.25 5.95 9.04
C LEU A 57 -7.71 7.08 9.97
N ALA A 58 -8.09 6.76 11.21
CA ALA A 58 -8.56 7.72 12.20
C ALA A 58 -7.49 8.75 12.62
N ASP A 59 -6.23 8.53 12.26
CA ASP A 59 -5.08 9.39 12.56
C ASP A 59 -5.02 10.69 11.73
N GLY A 60 -5.98 10.89 10.82
CA GLY A 60 -6.03 12.07 9.97
C GLY A 60 -5.37 11.87 8.61
N THR A 61 -5.09 10.63 8.20
CA THR A 61 -4.60 10.31 6.85
C THR A 61 -5.52 10.90 5.76
N ARG A 62 -4.91 11.53 4.74
CA ARG A 62 -5.64 12.20 3.63
C ARG A 62 -5.22 11.77 2.24
N HIS A 63 -4.02 11.21 2.09
CA HIS A 63 -3.43 10.89 0.79
C HIS A 63 -3.01 9.43 0.74
N CYS A 64 -2.92 8.86 -0.46
CA CYS A 64 -2.42 7.53 -0.70
C CYS A 64 -1.60 7.44 -1.98
N LEU A 65 -0.75 6.42 -2.06
CA LEU A 65 -0.27 5.88 -3.32
C LEU A 65 -1.28 4.86 -3.82
N ALA A 66 -1.65 4.90 -5.08
CA ALA A 66 -2.73 4.09 -5.63
C ALA A 66 -2.44 3.64 -7.06
N ILE A 67 -2.90 2.44 -7.38
CA ILE A 67 -2.85 1.86 -8.73
C ILE A 67 -4.18 1.16 -9.02
N GLU A 68 -4.71 1.41 -10.22
CA GLU A 68 -5.93 0.78 -10.73
C GLU A 68 -5.58 -0.22 -11.83
N TYR A 69 -6.31 -1.33 -11.87
CA TYR A 69 -6.13 -2.40 -12.85
C TYR A 69 -7.39 -3.22 -13.02
N GLU A 70 -7.42 -4.09 -14.02
CA GLU A 70 -8.50 -5.06 -14.21
C GLU A 70 -8.07 -6.45 -13.78
N ALA A 71 -8.92 -7.16 -13.04
CA ALA A 71 -8.68 -8.55 -12.65
C ALA A 71 -10.00 -9.31 -12.50
N ALA A 72 -9.97 -10.62 -12.74
CA ALA A 72 -11.15 -11.48 -12.60
C ALA A 72 -11.48 -11.78 -11.13
N ALA A 73 -10.47 -11.86 -10.27
CA ALA A 73 -10.58 -12.13 -8.84
C ALA A 73 -9.28 -11.74 -8.12
N LEU A 74 -9.33 -11.64 -6.78
CA LEU A 74 -8.13 -11.56 -5.94
C LEU A 74 -7.26 -12.80 -6.19
N GLY A 75 -5.95 -12.62 -6.42
CA GLY A 75 -5.05 -13.73 -6.75
C GLY A 75 -4.95 -14.03 -8.25
N SER A 76 -5.63 -13.27 -9.11
CA SER A 76 -5.47 -13.42 -10.57
C SER A 76 -4.00 -13.19 -10.97
N PRO A 77 -3.41 -14.04 -11.82
CA PRO A 77 -2.01 -13.91 -12.20
C PRO A 77 -1.78 -12.66 -13.04
N ASP A 78 -0.67 -11.98 -12.81
CA ASP A 78 -0.23 -10.84 -13.60
C ASP A 78 0.35 -11.30 -14.93
N THR A 79 -0.45 -11.18 -15.99
CA THR A 79 -0.05 -11.60 -17.33
C THR A 79 1.04 -10.72 -17.93
N SER A 80 1.22 -9.50 -17.43
CA SER A 80 2.27 -8.58 -17.88
C SER A 80 3.64 -8.89 -17.26
N SER A 81 3.67 -9.63 -16.15
CA SER A 81 4.90 -10.06 -15.50
C SER A 81 5.62 -11.13 -16.30
N THR A 82 6.94 -10.98 -16.43
CA THR A 82 7.85 -11.96 -17.04
C THR A 82 8.34 -13.02 -16.04
N ARG A 83 7.94 -12.93 -14.76
CA ARG A 83 8.32 -13.89 -13.70
C ARG A 83 7.61 -15.22 -13.86
N ASP A 84 8.28 -16.30 -13.41
CA ASP A 84 7.73 -17.65 -13.31
C ASP A 84 8.04 -18.24 -11.90
N PRO A 85 7.04 -18.60 -11.07
CA PRO A 85 5.61 -18.43 -11.33
C PRO A 85 5.20 -16.95 -11.39
N LYS A 86 4.12 -16.67 -12.13
CA LYS A 86 3.53 -15.32 -12.18
C LYS A 86 3.00 -14.93 -10.82
N LEU A 87 3.36 -13.73 -10.36
CA LEU A 87 2.77 -13.12 -9.17
C LEU A 87 1.31 -12.77 -9.41
N ALA A 88 0.52 -12.62 -8.35
CA ALA A 88 -0.82 -12.08 -8.50
C ALA A 88 -0.78 -10.58 -8.83
N ILE A 89 -1.74 -10.07 -9.61
CA ILE A 89 -1.77 -8.67 -10.04
C ILE A 89 -1.74 -7.70 -8.84
N GLN A 90 -2.45 -8.04 -7.75
CA GLN A 90 -2.45 -7.22 -6.55
C GLN A 90 -1.09 -7.20 -5.83
N GLU A 91 -0.31 -8.29 -5.93
CA GLU A 91 1.04 -8.35 -5.37
C GLU A 91 2.01 -7.50 -6.21
N THR A 92 1.91 -7.57 -7.54
CA THR A 92 2.65 -6.67 -8.42
C THR A 92 2.31 -5.21 -8.09
N ALA A 93 1.03 -4.88 -7.91
CA ALA A 93 0.58 -3.55 -7.54
C ALA A 93 1.17 -3.08 -6.20
N THR A 94 1.20 -3.94 -5.19
CA THR A 94 1.84 -3.68 -3.89
C THR A 94 3.34 -3.39 -4.06
N ILE A 95 4.07 -4.25 -4.78
CA ILE A 95 5.51 -4.09 -5.03
C ILE A 95 5.79 -2.75 -5.73
N LYS A 96 4.97 -2.40 -6.73
CA LYS A 96 5.05 -1.12 -7.43
C LYS A 96 4.86 0.08 -6.49
N ILE A 97 3.88 0.03 -5.60
CA ILE A 97 3.69 1.06 -4.56
C ILE A 97 4.89 1.14 -3.63
N GLN A 98 5.46 0.00 -3.21
CA GLN A 98 6.67 -0.03 -2.37
C GLN A 98 7.86 0.61 -3.09
N PHE A 99 8.04 0.40 -4.40
CA PHE A 99 9.12 1.05 -5.14
C PHE A 99 8.91 2.54 -5.34
N VAL A 100 7.68 3.01 -5.50
CA VAL A 100 7.42 4.46 -5.49
C VAL A 100 7.75 5.05 -4.12
N ASN A 101 7.37 4.38 -3.04
CA ASN A 101 7.70 4.81 -1.68
C ASN A 101 9.22 4.86 -1.46
N LEU A 102 9.96 3.84 -1.91
CA LEU A 102 11.42 3.83 -1.88
C LEU A 102 12.03 4.94 -2.76
N ALA A 103 11.49 5.17 -3.96
CA ALA A 103 11.98 6.20 -4.86
C ALA A 103 11.77 7.61 -4.28
N LEU A 104 10.66 7.84 -3.58
CA LEU A 104 10.41 9.07 -2.82
C LEU A 104 11.46 9.24 -1.72
N TRP A 105 11.73 8.18 -0.95
CA TRP A 105 12.75 8.19 0.09
C TRP A 105 14.17 8.43 -0.47
N LEU A 106 14.50 7.87 -1.64
CA LEU A 106 15.80 8.08 -2.29
C LEU A 106 15.94 9.49 -2.88
N ALA A 107 14.86 10.05 -3.44
CA ALA A 107 14.86 11.43 -3.93
C ALA A 107 15.04 12.42 -2.77
N ARG A 108 14.34 12.16 -1.67
CA ARG A 108 14.40 12.96 -0.46
C ARG A 108 14.12 12.05 0.75
N PRO A 109 15.13 11.74 1.57
CA PRO A 109 14.92 10.97 2.78
C PRO A 109 13.90 11.69 3.67
N THR A 110 12.76 11.05 3.87
CA THR A 110 11.64 11.56 4.67
C THR A 110 11.05 10.43 5.50
N SER A 111 10.15 10.78 6.41
CA SER A 111 9.31 9.83 7.13
C SER A 111 8.08 9.38 6.36
N LEU A 112 8.03 9.67 5.05
CA LEU A 112 6.97 9.19 4.17
C LEU A 112 6.96 7.68 4.20
N SER A 113 5.84 7.15 4.68
CA SER A 113 5.64 5.73 4.82
C SER A 113 4.15 5.42 4.86
N PHE A 114 3.83 4.14 4.78
CA PHE A 114 2.50 3.60 4.97
C PHE A 114 2.62 2.35 5.84
N LYS A 115 1.55 2.03 6.56
CA LYS A 115 1.47 0.82 7.40
C LYS A 115 0.59 -0.27 6.80
N ILE A 116 -0.23 0.09 5.82
CA ILE A 116 -1.13 -0.85 5.17
C ILE A 116 -1.18 -0.66 3.66
N VAL A 117 -1.48 -1.75 2.97
CA VAL A 117 -1.96 -1.75 1.59
C VAL A 117 -3.34 -2.37 1.57
N VAL A 118 -4.24 -1.74 0.84
CA VAL A 118 -5.65 -2.12 0.72
C VAL A 118 -5.92 -2.53 -0.71
N HIS A 119 -6.57 -3.67 -0.89
CA HIS A 119 -7.06 -4.15 -2.17
C HIS A 119 -8.58 -4.10 -2.18
N ALA A 120 -9.15 -3.40 -3.15
CA ALA A 120 -10.59 -3.26 -3.33
C ALA A 120 -10.99 -3.53 -4.76
N VAL A 121 -12.20 -4.04 -4.94
CA VAL A 121 -12.83 -4.29 -6.25
C VAL A 121 -14.09 -3.46 -6.38
N ASN A 122 -14.39 -2.99 -7.58
CA ASN A 122 -15.61 -2.29 -7.89
C ASN A 122 -16.64 -3.24 -8.53
N HIS A 123 -17.76 -3.47 -7.84
CA HIS A 123 -18.91 -4.21 -8.36
C HIS A 123 -19.94 -3.24 -8.95
N GLY A 124 -19.56 -2.56 -10.03
CA GLY A 124 -20.41 -1.59 -10.73
C GLY A 124 -20.46 -0.23 -10.01
N THR A 125 -21.27 -0.12 -8.96
CA THR A 125 -21.48 1.14 -8.21
C THR A 125 -20.79 1.17 -6.86
N GLU A 126 -20.30 0.03 -6.39
CA GLU A 126 -19.81 -0.13 -5.02
C GLU A 126 -18.39 -0.69 -4.99
N TRP A 127 -17.53 -0.02 -4.22
CA TRP A 127 -16.21 -0.54 -3.89
C TRP A 127 -16.27 -1.43 -2.66
N VAL A 128 -15.73 -2.64 -2.79
CA VAL A 128 -15.66 -3.65 -1.72
C VAL A 128 -14.20 -3.91 -1.39
N THR A 129 -13.85 -3.72 -0.12
CA THR A 129 -12.53 -4.05 0.42
C THR A 129 -12.40 -5.57 0.51
N ARG A 130 -11.38 -6.12 -0.16
CA ARG A 130 -11.13 -7.55 -0.23
C ARG A 130 -10.00 -8.00 0.68
N GLN A 131 -9.00 -7.14 0.87
CA GLN A 131 -7.85 -7.44 1.71
C GLN A 131 -7.23 -6.15 2.24
N ILE A 132 -6.75 -6.22 3.48
CA ILE A 132 -5.89 -5.21 4.11
C ILE A 132 -4.63 -5.97 4.53
N GLN A 133 -3.48 -5.55 4.04
CA GLN A 133 -2.19 -6.13 4.37
C GLN A 133 -1.38 -5.12 5.17
N ASP A 134 -0.86 -5.54 6.33
CA ASP A 134 0.02 -4.71 7.16
C ASP A 134 1.47 -4.77 6.66
N PHE A 135 2.19 -3.67 6.82
CA PHE A 135 3.59 -3.47 6.45
C PHE A 135 4.34 -2.79 7.59
N ASP A 136 5.61 -3.17 7.73
CA ASP A 136 6.54 -2.45 8.58
C ASP A 136 6.82 -1.06 7.99
N ILE A 137 6.91 -0.08 8.87
CA ILE A 137 7.25 1.29 8.49
C ILE A 137 8.71 1.32 8.04
N MET A 138 8.99 1.95 6.90
CA MET A 138 10.36 2.35 6.60
C MET A 138 10.81 3.37 7.64
N CYS A 139 11.74 2.98 8.51
CA CYS A 139 12.17 3.77 9.66
C CYS A 139 12.59 5.18 9.21
N PRO A 140 11.91 6.25 9.69
CA PRO A 140 12.43 7.59 9.50
C PRO A 140 13.74 7.72 10.25
N LEU A 141 14.78 8.25 9.59
CA LEU A 141 15.95 8.74 10.32
C LEU A 141 15.48 9.90 11.21
N GLU A 142 15.90 9.92 12.48
CA GLU A 142 15.44 10.88 13.50
C GLU A 142 15.51 12.35 13.04
N ASN A 143 16.45 12.66 12.14
CA ASN A 143 16.71 14.00 11.62
C ASN A 143 16.05 14.33 10.27
N CYS A 144 15.30 13.41 9.65
CA CYS A 144 14.71 13.59 8.32
C CYS A 144 13.24 14.07 8.35
N MET A 145 12.79 14.60 9.49
CA MET A 145 11.37 14.74 9.84
C MET A 145 10.63 16.05 9.49
N PRO A 146 11.24 17.22 9.17
CA PRO A 146 10.40 18.43 9.05
C PRO A 146 10.16 18.98 7.64
N GLU A 147 10.94 18.60 6.62
CA GLU A 147 10.82 19.29 5.32
C GLU A 147 9.78 18.63 4.41
N ALA A 148 8.82 19.45 3.96
CA ALA A 148 7.83 19.07 2.96
C ALA A 148 8.52 18.67 1.66
N LEU A 149 7.97 17.68 0.95
CA LEU A 149 8.44 17.42 -0.41
C LEU A 149 8.12 18.61 -1.32
N THR A 150 8.98 18.81 -2.30
CA THR A 150 8.80 19.77 -3.38
C THR A 150 8.35 19.04 -4.65
N GLU A 151 7.88 19.77 -5.66
CA GLU A 151 7.62 19.20 -6.99
C GLU A 151 8.88 18.61 -7.62
N SER A 152 10.05 19.18 -7.33
CA SER A 152 11.34 18.66 -7.77
C SER A 152 11.66 17.28 -7.18
N ASP A 153 11.29 17.05 -5.91
CA ASP A 153 11.47 15.75 -5.25
C ASP A 153 10.56 14.69 -5.89
N LEU A 154 9.30 15.06 -6.18
CA LEU A 154 8.36 14.16 -6.86
C LEU A 154 8.80 13.82 -8.28
N ALA A 155 9.30 14.81 -9.03
CA ALA A 155 9.87 14.59 -10.36
C ALA A 155 11.12 13.69 -10.31
N SER A 156 11.98 13.89 -9.30
CA SER A 156 13.15 13.04 -9.06
C SER A 156 12.75 11.61 -8.72
N ALA A 157 11.77 11.43 -7.83
CA ALA A 157 11.22 10.13 -7.47
C ALA A 157 10.60 9.41 -8.67
N GLN A 158 9.89 10.12 -9.55
CA GLN A 158 9.35 9.56 -10.79
C GLN A 158 10.48 9.02 -11.69
N ASN A 159 11.57 9.76 -11.83
CA ASN A 159 12.72 9.32 -12.63
C ASN A 159 13.44 8.11 -11.99
N ILE A 160 13.65 8.12 -10.67
CA ILE A 160 14.23 6.99 -9.93
C ILE A 160 13.36 5.75 -10.09
N PHE A 161 12.04 5.87 -9.89
CA PHE A 161 11.10 4.76 -10.01
C PHE A 161 11.12 4.16 -11.43
N ARG A 162 11.09 5.00 -12.48
CA ARG A 162 11.20 4.54 -13.88
C ARG A 162 12.46 3.69 -14.10
N ASN A 163 13.59 4.10 -13.54
CA ASN A 163 14.85 3.38 -13.67
C ASN A 163 14.83 2.06 -12.88
N LEU A 164 14.27 2.06 -11.66
CA LEU A 164 14.12 0.86 -10.83
C LEU A 164 13.24 -0.19 -11.53
N SER A 165 12.06 0.19 -12.03
CA SER A 165 11.17 -0.72 -12.74
C SER A 165 11.83 -1.38 -13.94
N SER A 166 12.54 -0.60 -14.76
CA SER A 166 13.22 -1.13 -15.94
C SER A 166 14.32 -2.16 -15.62
N THR A 167 14.87 -2.10 -14.41
CA THR A 167 15.90 -3.02 -13.93
C THR A 167 15.28 -4.31 -13.40
N ILE A 168 14.11 -4.21 -12.79
CA ILE A 168 13.44 -5.36 -12.15
C ILE A 168 12.84 -6.28 -13.20
N ASP A 169 12.27 -5.74 -14.27
CA ASP A 169 11.80 -6.57 -15.40
C ASP A 169 12.92 -7.38 -16.05
N ARG A 170 14.17 -6.91 -15.92
CA ARG A 170 15.38 -7.58 -16.46
C ARG A 170 15.98 -8.60 -15.51
N THR A 171 15.68 -8.51 -14.22
CA THR A 171 16.36 -9.29 -13.20
C THR A 171 15.36 -10.23 -12.55
N GLN A 172 15.41 -11.51 -12.94
CA GLN A 172 14.69 -12.59 -12.27
C GLN A 172 15.27 -12.79 -10.87
N PHE A 173 14.97 -11.86 -9.95
CA PHE A 173 15.28 -12.07 -8.54
C PHE A 173 14.28 -13.10 -8.00
N GLU A 174 14.78 -14.30 -7.71
CA GLU A 174 14.14 -15.23 -6.79
C GLU A 174 14.06 -14.54 -5.43
N LEU A 175 12.90 -13.95 -5.12
CA LEU A 175 12.65 -13.51 -3.76
C LEU A 175 12.47 -14.77 -2.91
N PRO A 176 13.10 -14.86 -1.72
CA PRO A 176 12.83 -15.96 -0.81
C PRO A 176 11.33 -15.98 -0.47
N PRO A 177 10.73 -17.16 -0.27
CA PRO A 177 9.32 -17.28 0.04
C PRO A 177 8.99 -16.43 1.27
N VAL A 178 8.00 -15.54 1.13
CA VAL A 178 7.46 -14.75 2.23
C VAL A 178 6.86 -15.73 3.23
N GLN A 179 7.54 -15.96 4.35
CA GLN A 179 6.98 -16.73 5.44
C GLN A 179 5.86 -15.91 6.06
N HIS A 180 4.61 -16.26 5.75
CA HIS A 180 3.49 -15.82 6.56
C HIS A 180 3.71 -16.38 7.97
N SER A 181 4.15 -15.53 8.88
CA SER A 181 4.28 -15.90 10.28
C SER A 181 2.89 -16.23 10.81
N GLU A 182 2.67 -17.51 11.10
CA GLU A 182 1.55 -17.99 11.92
C GLU A 182 1.75 -17.54 13.37
N LEU A 183 1.74 -16.23 13.61
CA LEU A 183 1.71 -15.66 14.95
C LEU A 183 0.30 -15.12 15.15
N TYR A 184 -0.60 -15.97 15.64
CA TYR A 184 -1.63 -15.67 16.65
C TYR A 184 -2.52 -16.91 16.86
N SER A 185 -1.93 -18.00 17.40
CA SER A 185 -2.71 -19.01 18.13
C SER A 185 -2.43 -18.84 19.63
N ASN A 186 -2.98 -17.76 20.22
CA ASN A 186 -3.07 -17.63 21.67
C ASN A 186 -4.08 -18.66 22.19
N LYS A 187 -3.59 -19.82 22.64
CA LYS A 187 -4.35 -20.71 23.51
C LYS A 187 -4.46 -20.04 24.90
N PRO A 188 -5.66 -19.87 25.48
CA PRO A 188 -5.77 -19.38 26.84
C PRO A 188 -5.20 -20.41 27.82
N GLY A 189 -4.23 -19.97 28.63
CA GLY A 189 -3.66 -20.74 29.72
C GLY A 189 -4.70 -21.06 30.78
N ARG A 190 -4.78 -22.35 31.11
CA ARG A 190 -5.58 -22.92 32.20
C ARG A 190 -5.03 -22.40 33.53
N LEU A 191 -5.83 -21.63 34.27
CA LEU A 191 -5.54 -21.29 35.66
C LEU A 191 -5.86 -22.50 36.53
N ASP A 192 -4.82 -23.23 36.93
CA ASP A 192 -4.95 -24.24 37.97
C ASP A 192 -5.03 -23.55 39.34
N SER A 193 -6.10 -23.88 40.05
CA SER A 193 -6.45 -23.45 41.40
C SER A 193 -5.40 -23.90 42.42
N PHE A 194 -4.78 -22.94 43.11
CA PHE A 194 -4.08 -23.20 44.37
C PHE A 194 -5.12 -23.31 45.51
N SER A 195 -5.26 -24.51 46.06
CA SER A 195 -5.92 -24.72 47.35
C SER A 195 -4.92 -24.47 48.47
N ILE A 196 -5.31 -23.62 49.42
CA ILE A 196 -4.60 -23.41 50.69
C ILE A 196 -4.99 -24.56 51.63
N GLY A 197 -3.98 -25.23 52.17
CA GLY A 197 -4.06 -26.21 53.25
C GLY A 197 -2.78 -26.17 54.05
#